data_AF-A0A0P7ZC48-F1
#
_entry.id   AF-A0A0P7ZC48-F1
#
_cell.length_a   1.000
_cell.length_b   1.000
_cell.length_c   1.000
_cell.angle_alpha   90.00
_cell.angle_beta   90.00
_cell.angle_gamma   90.00
#
_symmetry.space_group_name_H-M   'P 1'
#
loop_
_entity.id
_entity.type
_entity.pdbx_description
1 polymer ?
#
loop_
_entity_poly.entity_id
_entity_poly.type
_entity_poly.pdbx_seq_one_letter_code
_entity_poly.pdbx_strand_id
1 'polypeptide(L)'
;MFRIYDPVDIYAALQDVNTMKPLVKDPNITLEQLVDELTDDEQLEKALNSPGEAPDETQADVVLSQLSQKLMRVLRKADNKAENRPELKQKLDELHQSWGVEPKSLHQHLHQLGPRQASEFIKQHSGLLNQLAEVKSLVGSEYMPLISDHDDEIRERIQSYGVHDKPEDYLDSFNEFIKQQLNQSAALAVVVNKPRDLTREQLREVKLLLDNHGYSEARLQSAVRNQTNKDIAASIIGYIRRAALGEALIPFEQRVANAMDRILTQHNWTPNQRKWLERLAKQLVHEVIIDREFVNHRFADDGGARQMDKVLGEQLDTVLEELNEAMWPNKSA
;
A
#
# COMPACT_ATOMS: atom_id res chain seq x y z
N MET A 1 32.86 -16.43 -21.20
CA MET A 1 33.78 -17.46 -20.68
C MET A 1 34.80 -17.75 -21.76
N PHE A 2 36.07 -17.37 -21.56
CA PHE A 2 37.16 -17.65 -22.51
C PHE A 2 37.82 -18.98 -22.11
N ARG A 3 37.89 -19.94 -23.05
CA ARG A 3 38.68 -21.17 -22.90
C ARG A 3 39.94 -21.00 -23.74
N ILE A 4 41.10 -21.05 -23.12
CA ILE A 4 42.39 -21.09 -23.82
C ILE A 4 42.76 -22.55 -23.97
N TYR A 5 42.77 -23.03 -25.21
CA TYR A 5 43.38 -24.31 -25.55
C TYR A 5 44.80 -24.01 -26.02
N ASP A 6 45.77 -24.79 -25.55
CA ASP A 6 47.17 -24.74 -25.99
C ASP A 6 47.41 -25.88 -26.98
N PRO A 7 47.23 -25.65 -28.29
CA PRO A 7 47.44 -26.67 -29.31
C PRO A 7 48.92 -26.92 -29.62
N VAL A 8 49.86 -26.19 -28.98
CA VAL A 8 51.28 -26.19 -29.37
C VAL A 8 52.22 -26.50 -28.21
N ASP A 9 51.68 -26.98 -27.09
CA ASP A 9 52.42 -27.46 -25.91
C ASP A 9 53.42 -26.42 -25.34
N ILE A 10 53.05 -25.15 -25.43
CA ILE A 10 53.83 -24.00 -24.97
C ILE A 10 54.01 -24.05 -23.44
N TYR A 11 53.02 -24.59 -22.72
CA TYR A 11 53.11 -24.76 -21.27
C TYR A 11 54.17 -25.78 -20.84
N ALA A 12 54.40 -26.84 -21.62
CA ALA A 12 55.47 -27.81 -21.36
C ALA A 12 56.86 -27.19 -21.53
N ALA A 13 57.02 -26.27 -22.50
CA ALA A 13 58.29 -25.58 -22.76
C ALA A 13 58.64 -24.49 -21.72
N LEU A 14 57.66 -24.02 -20.94
CA LEU A 14 57.84 -22.97 -19.92
C LEU A 14 57.89 -23.51 -18.49
N GLN A 15 57.82 -24.84 -18.31
CA GLN A 15 57.74 -25.50 -17.01
C GLN A 15 59.02 -25.32 -16.17
N ASP A 16 60.18 -25.16 -16.81
CA ASP A 16 61.48 -24.96 -16.14
C ASP A 16 61.68 -23.54 -15.59
N VAL A 17 60.83 -22.57 -15.96
CA VAL A 17 61.02 -21.14 -15.63
C VAL A 17 59.79 -20.47 -15.02
N ASN A 18 58.66 -21.18 -14.91
CA ASN A 18 57.41 -20.61 -14.43
C ASN A 18 56.89 -21.32 -13.17
N THR A 19 57.08 -20.68 -12.01
CA THR A 19 56.50 -21.09 -10.72
C THR A 19 55.07 -20.56 -10.48
N MET A 20 54.48 -19.83 -11.43
CA MET A 20 53.15 -19.26 -11.24
C MET A 20 52.07 -20.25 -11.68
N LYS A 21 51.47 -20.95 -10.72
CA LYS A 21 50.21 -21.70 -10.89
C LYS A 21 49.05 -20.73 -11.11
N PRO A 22 48.38 -20.70 -12.28
CA PRO A 22 47.16 -19.93 -12.42
C PRO A 22 45.97 -20.83 -12.05
N LEU A 23 45.65 -20.94 -10.76
CA LEU A 23 44.37 -21.50 -10.35
C LEU A 23 43.37 -20.35 -10.29
N VAL A 24 42.79 -20.00 -11.45
CA VAL A 24 41.67 -19.07 -11.49
C VAL A 24 40.51 -19.76 -10.79
N LYS A 25 40.13 -19.29 -9.60
CA LYS A 25 38.91 -19.73 -8.90
C LYS A 25 37.74 -19.48 -9.86
N ASP A 26 37.07 -20.52 -10.35
CA ASP A 26 35.84 -20.34 -11.11
C ASP A 26 34.70 -20.09 -10.11
N PRO A 27 34.22 -18.84 -9.95
CA PRO A 27 33.13 -18.54 -9.02
C PRO A 27 31.82 -19.24 -9.41
N ASN A 28 31.71 -19.72 -10.66
CA ASN A 28 30.49 -20.31 -11.22
C ASN A 28 30.51 -21.85 -11.22
N ILE A 29 31.52 -22.50 -10.64
CA ILE A 29 31.55 -23.96 -10.55
C ILE A 29 30.30 -24.48 -9.84
N THR A 30 29.68 -25.50 -10.41
CA THR A 30 28.39 -26.04 -9.94
C THR A 30 28.57 -27.12 -8.87
N LEU A 31 27.50 -27.50 -8.16
CA LEU A 31 27.58 -28.59 -7.17
C LEU A 31 27.83 -29.93 -7.87
N GLU A 32 27.22 -30.08 -9.05
CA GLU A 32 27.30 -31.25 -9.92
C GLU A 32 28.76 -31.47 -10.36
N GLN A 33 29.42 -30.42 -10.85
CA GLN A 33 30.83 -30.49 -11.25
C GLN A 33 31.77 -30.87 -10.10
N LEU A 34 31.55 -30.33 -8.90
CA LEU A 34 32.36 -30.64 -7.71
C LEU A 34 32.15 -32.08 -7.23
N VAL A 35 30.91 -32.58 -7.34
CA VAL A 35 30.58 -33.98 -7.02
C VAL A 35 31.21 -34.92 -8.05
N ASP A 36 31.11 -34.60 -9.33
CA ASP A 36 31.70 -35.41 -10.41
C ASP A 36 33.23 -35.50 -10.25
N GLU A 37 33.90 -34.37 -9.96
CA GLU A 37 35.36 -34.32 -9.76
C GLU A 37 35.83 -35.16 -8.55
N LEU A 38 35.01 -35.26 -7.50
CA LEU A 38 35.33 -36.09 -6.33
C LEU A 38 34.95 -37.56 -6.52
N THR A 39 33.98 -37.88 -7.37
CA THR A 39 33.44 -39.25 -7.50
C THR A 39 34.01 -40.03 -8.70
N ASP A 40 34.61 -39.35 -9.66
CA ASP A 40 35.41 -39.97 -10.71
C ASP A 40 36.78 -40.41 -10.15
N ASP A 41 37.10 -41.71 -10.25
CA ASP A 41 38.29 -42.30 -9.63
C ASP A 41 39.59 -41.75 -10.23
N GLU A 42 39.62 -41.47 -11.53
CA GLU A 42 40.81 -40.94 -12.20
C GLU A 42 41.04 -39.47 -11.82
N GLN A 43 39.96 -38.68 -11.76
CA GLN A 43 40.03 -37.28 -11.35
C GLN A 43 40.37 -37.13 -9.87
N LEU A 44 39.81 -37.98 -9.00
CA LEU A 44 40.10 -37.97 -7.57
C LEU A 44 41.56 -38.31 -7.29
N GLU A 45 42.11 -39.37 -7.89
CA GLU A 45 43.52 -39.72 -7.71
C GLU A 45 44.45 -38.63 -8.27
N LYS A 46 44.09 -38.01 -9.39
CA LYS A 46 44.83 -36.86 -9.91
C LYS A 46 44.79 -35.66 -8.95
N ALA A 47 43.62 -35.36 -8.37
CA ALA A 47 43.43 -34.25 -7.45
C ALA A 47 44.16 -34.47 -6.10
N LEU A 48 44.20 -35.70 -5.60
CA LEU A 48 44.92 -36.07 -4.38
C LEU A 48 46.44 -35.95 -4.52
N ASN A 49 46.97 -36.21 -5.73
CA ASN A 49 48.40 -36.09 -6.02
C ASN A 49 48.80 -34.69 -6.52
N SER A 50 47.84 -33.77 -6.65
CA SER A 50 48.07 -32.40 -7.10
C SER A 50 48.12 -31.44 -5.90
N PRO A 51 49.13 -30.56 -5.80
CA PRO A 51 49.24 -29.61 -4.69
C PRO A 51 48.15 -28.51 -4.78
N GLY A 52 47.39 -28.33 -3.71
CA GLY A 52 46.29 -27.38 -3.54
C GLY A 52 46.73 -25.95 -3.23
N GLU A 53 45.87 -25.19 -2.55
CA GLU A 53 46.09 -23.76 -2.25
C GLU A 53 47.07 -23.56 -1.07
N ALA A 54 46.99 -24.38 -0.02
CA ALA A 54 47.88 -24.32 1.15
C ALA A 54 49.02 -25.36 1.09
N PRO A 55 50.13 -25.16 1.84
CA PRO A 55 51.33 -26.02 1.80
C PRO A 55 51.12 -27.51 2.15
N ASP A 56 50.01 -27.84 2.80
CA ASP A 56 49.65 -29.21 3.24
C ASP A 56 48.27 -29.65 2.69
N GLU A 57 47.76 -28.94 1.68
CA GLU A 57 46.44 -29.17 1.09
C GLU A 57 46.59 -29.72 -0.33
N THR A 58 45.77 -30.70 -0.69
CA THR A 58 45.70 -31.23 -2.06
C THR A 58 44.61 -30.51 -2.86
N GLN A 59 44.62 -30.64 -4.19
CA GLN A 59 43.51 -30.13 -5.00
C GLN A 59 42.18 -30.78 -4.60
N ALA A 60 42.20 -32.05 -4.16
CA ALA A 60 40.98 -32.73 -3.69
C ALA A 60 40.40 -32.09 -2.41
N ASP A 61 41.25 -31.59 -1.51
CA ASP A 61 40.82 -30.84 -0.33
C ASP A 61 40.17 -29.50 -0.71
N VAL A 62 40.73 -28.82 -1.72
CA VAL A 62 40.16 -27.56 -2.25
C VAL A 62 38.76 -27.80 -2.83
N VAL A 63 38.58 -28.87 -3.63
CA VAL A 63 37.29 -29.25 -4.22
C VAL A 63 36.28 -29.61 -3.12
N LEU A 64 36.69 -30.39 -2.12
CA LEU A 64 35.86 -30.74 -0.97
C LEU A 64 35.44 -29.51 -0.16
N SER A 65 36.35 -28.55 0.05
CA SER A 65 36.06 -27.30 0.75
C SER A 65 35.02 -26.46 -0.02
N GLN A 66 35.16 -26.34 -1.34
CA GLN A 66 34.19 -25.64 -2.18
C GLN A 66 32.81 -26.31 -2.18
N LEU A 67 32.77 -27.65 -2.24
CA LEU A 67 31.55 -28.44 -2.13
C LEU A 67 30.88 -28.18 -0.78
N SER A 68 31.63 -28.29 0.31
CA SER A 68 31.16 -28.07 1.68
C SER A 68 30.57 -26.68 1.87
N GLN A 69 31.20 -25.64 1.32
CA GLN A 69 30.66 -24.28 1.39
C GLN A 69 29.32 -24.11 0.65
N LYS A 70 29.18 -24.71 -0.54
CA LYS A 70 27.92 -24.64 -1.31
C LYS A 70 26.81 -25.43 -0.62
N LEU A 71 27.12 -26.60 -0.05
CA LEU A 71 26.19 -27.38 0.78
C LEU A 71 25.74 -26.59 2.01
N MET A 72 26.68 -26.00 2.75
CA MET A 72 26.38 -25.18 3.93
C MET A 72 25.39 -24.06 3.60
N ARG A 73 25.59 -23.32 2.49
CA ARG A 73 24.71 -22.21 2.09
C ARG A 73 23.28 -22.67 1.83
N VAL A 74 23.10 -23.78 1.13
CA VAL A 74 21.77 -24.32 0.82
C VAL A 74 21.08 -24.82 2.10
N LEU A 75 21.78 -25.66 2.87
CA LEU A 75 21.20 -26.37 4.02
C LEU A 75 20.95 -25.42 5.21
N ARG A 76 21.80 -24.43 5.45
CA ARG A 76 21.55 -23.40 6.47
C ARG A 76 20.35 -22.52 6.12
N LYS A 77 20.17 -22.17 4.85
CA LYS A 77 19.01 -21.41 4.40
C LYS A 77 17.73 -22.23 4.53
N ALA A 78 17.79 -23.53 4.24
CA ALA A 78 16.67 -24.45 4.43
C ALA A 78 16.26 -24.58 5.89
N ASP A 79 17.23 -24.81 6.78
CA ASP A 79 17.02 -24.92 8.22
C ASP A 79 16.34 -23.67 8.80
N ASN A 80 16.85 -22.47 8.49
CA ASN A 80 16.24 -21.22 8.93
C ASN A 80 14.79 -21.03 8.45
N LYS A 81 14.43 -21.54 7.25
CA LYS A 81 13.07 -21.42 6.72
C LYS A 81 12.13 -22.53 7.21
N ALA A 82 12.66 -23.64 7.71
CA ALA A 82 11.89 -24.78 8.15
C ALA A 82 10.99 -24.45 9.37
N GLU A 83 11.35 -23.45 10.18
CA GLU A 83 10.54 -22.98 11.31
C GLU A 83 9.12 -22.58 10.91
N ASN A 84 8.95 -21.98 9.72
CA ASN A 84 7.68 -21.47 9.21
C ASN A 84 7.17 -22.26 8.00
N ARG A 85 7.77 -23.43 7.68
CA ARG A 85 7.41 -24.26 6.51
C ARG A 85 7.43 -25.75 6.86
N PRO A 86 6.26 -26.37 7.17
CA PRO A 86 6.20 -27.75 7.65
C PRO A 86 6.70 -28.78 6.63
N GLU A 87 6.43 -28.57 5.34
CA GLU A 87 6.89 -29.47 4.26
C GLU A 87 8.42 -29.48 4.15
N LEU A 88 9.06 -28.32 4.29
CA LEU A 88 10.52 -28.21 4.27
C LEU A 88 11.14 -28.87 5.50
N LYS A 89 10.51 -28.72 6.67
CA LYS A 89 10.94 -29.39 7.91
C LYS A 89 10.89 -30.91 7.77
N GLN A 90 9.78 -31.45 7.29
CA GLN A 90 9.64 -32.88 7.04
C GLN A 90 10.72 -33.40 6.08
N LYS A 91 11.00 -32.66 5.01
CA LYS A 91 12.05 -33.05 4.06
C LYS A 91 13.44 -33.09 4.70
N LEU A 92 13.78 -32.14 5.56
CA LEU A 92 15.05 -32.16 6.28
C LEU A 92 15.15 -33.34 7.26
N ASP A 93 14.05 -33.70 7.92
CA ASP A 93 13.99 -34.86 8.82
C ASP A 93 14.20 -36.19 8.05
N GLU A 94 13.59 -36.33 6.86
CA GLU A 94 13.82 -37.48 5.96
C GLU A 94 15.28 -37.58 5.52
N LEU A 95 15.91 -36.45 5.19
CA LEU A 95 17.33 -36.41 4.81
C LEU A 95 18.24 -36.75 5.99
N HIS A 96 17.90 -36.32 7.21
CA HIS A 96 18.63 -36.71 8.41
C HIS A 96 18.67 -38.23 8.60
N GLN A 97 17.53 -38.89 8.42
CA GLN A 97 17.43 -40.35 8.51
C GLN A 97 18.21 -41.05 7.38
N SER A 98 18.15 -40.50 6.16
CA SER A 98 18.84 -41.07 5.00
C SER A 98 20.35 -40.91 5.06
N TRP A 99 20.86 -39.76 5.50
CA TRP A 99 22.30 -39.45 5.51
C TRP A 99 22.99 -39.87 6.81
N GLY A 100 22.22 -40.18 7.86
CA GLY A 100 22.74 -40.47 9.21
C GLY A 100 23.39 -39.26 9.90
N VAL A 101 23.31 -38.07 9.29
CA VAL A 101 23.89 -36.82 9.76
C VAL A 101 22.85 -35.72 9.58
N GLU A 102 22.82 -34.77 10.51
CA GLU A 102 21.92 -33.61 10.41
C GLU A 102 22.24 -32.82 9.12
N PRO A 103 21.24 -32.48 8.27
CA PRO A 103 21.48 -31.78 7.01
C PRO A 103 22.29 -30.49 7.17
N LYS A 104 22.01 -29.69 8.21
CA LYS A 104 22.75 -28.45 8.50
C LYS A 104 24.24 -28.71 8.76
N SER A 105 24.59 -29.88 9.28
CA SER A 105 25.93 -30.28 9.71
C SER A 105 26.66 -31.15 8.68
N LEU A 106 26.01 -31.54 7.58
CA LEU A 106 26.59 -32.38 6.53
C LEU A 106 27.92 -31.83 5.98
N HIS A 107 28.00 -30.52 5.78
CA HIS A 107 29.23 -29.86 5.30
C HIS A 107 30.42 -30.04 6.25
N GLN A 108 30.19 -30.05 7.57
CA GLN A 108 31.25 -30.28 8.56
C GLN A 108 31.67 -31.74 8.57
N HIS A 109 30.70 -32.65 8.46
CA HIS A 109 30.96 -34.08 8.39
C HIS A 109 31.85 -34.44 7.19
N LEU A 110 31.48 -33.97 5.98
CA LEU A 110 32.26 -34.22 4.77
C LEU A 110 33.68 -33.65 4.88
N HIS A 111 33.84 -32.45 5.44
CA HIS A 111 35.15 -31.86 5.66
C HIS A 111 36.01 -32.64 6.67
N GLN A 112 35.41 -33.25 7.70
CA GLN A 112 36.13 -34.06 8.69
C GLN A 112 36.56 -35.43 8.15
N LEU A 113 35.77 -36.01 7.25
CA LEU A 113 36.10 -37.26 6.55
C LEU A 113 37.33 -37.11 5.63
N GLY A 114 37.52 -35.91 5.07
CA GLY A 114 38.54 -35.66 4.05
C GLY A 114 38.17 -36.25 2.68
N PRO A 115 38.93 -35.95 1.61
CA PRO A 115 38.46 -36.13 0.24
C PRO A 115 38.15 -37.57 -0.17
N ARG A 116 38.96 -38.55 0.26
CA ARG A 116 38.75 -39.98 -0.05
C ARG A 116 37.45 -40.50 0.56
N GLN A 117 37.26 -40.29 1.87
CA GLN A 117 36.08 -40.79 2.58
C GLN A 117 34.82 -39.96 2.22
N ALA A 118 34.97 -38.67 1.94
CA ALA A 118 33.88 -37.84 1.41
C ALA A 118 33.42 -38.33 0.03
N SER A 119 34.33 -38.73 -0.86
CA SER A 119 33.99 -39.35 -2.14
C SER A 119 33.17 -40.63 -1.96
N GLU A 120 33.63 -41.53 -1.08
CA GLU A 120 32.89 -42.76 -0.75
C GLU A 120 31.49 -42.46 -0.19
N PHE A 121 31.37 -41.48 0.70
CA PHE A 121 30.08 -41.04 1.23
C PHE A 121 29.16 -40.54 0.12
N ILE A 122 29.65 -39.71 -0.81
CA ILE A 122 28.85 -39.16 -1.91
C ILE A 122 28.43 -40.29 -2.87
N LYS A 123 29.31 -41.26 -3.16
CA LYS A 123 28.99 -42.44 -3.98
C LYS A 123 27.91 -43.32 -3.35
N GLN A 124 27.97 -43.52 -2.02
CA GLN A 124 26.93 -44.25 -1.28
C GLN A 124 25.58 -43.52 -1.32
N HIS A 125 25.61 -42.19 -1.35
CA HIS A 125 24.43 -41.33 -1.44
C HIS A 125 24.25 -40.75 -2.85
N SER A 126 24.17 -41.60 -3.86
CA SER A 126 24.06 -41.18 -5.28
C SER A 126 22.86 -40.26 -5.58
N GLY A 127 21.84 -40.24 -4.72
CA GLY A 127 20.70 -39.31 -4.80
C GLY A 127 20.95 -37.90 -4.25
N LEU A 128 22.13 -37.62 -3.69
CA LEU A 128 22.43 -36.38 -2.96
C LEU A 128 22.16 -35.10 -3.79
N LEU A 129 22.54 -35.08 -5.07
CA LEU A 129 22.31 -33.92 -5.94
C LEU A 129 20.81 -33.66 -6.17
N ASN A 130 20.03 -34.71 -6.42
CA ASN A 130 18.57 -34.61 -6.59
C ASN A 130 17.89 -34.15 -5.31
N GLN A 131 18.28 -34.73 -4.17
CA GLN A 131 17.79 -34.36 -2.84
C GLN A 131 18.06 -32.87 -2.54
N LEU A 132 19.23 -32.36 -2.90
CA LEU A 132 19.56 -30.93 -2.75
C LEU A 132 18.78 -30.04 -3.73
N ALA A 133 18.49 -30.51 -4.94
CA ALA A 133 17.67 -29.79 -5.90
C ALA A 133 16.22 -29.63 -5.39
N GLU A 134 15.66 -30.69 -4.80
CA GLU A 134 14.35 -30.66 -4.13
C GLU A 134 14.32 -29.68 -2.96
N VAL A 135 15.36 -29.70 -2.11
CA VAL A 135 15.49 -28.72 -1.01
C VAL A 135 15.55 -27.30 -1.55
N LYS A 136 16.31 -27.04 -2.62
CA LYS A 136 16.37 -25.70 -3.26
C LYS A 136 15.00 -25.26 -3.78
N SER A 137 14.22 -26.17 -4.35
CA SER A 137 12.85 -25.90 -4.81
C SER A 137 11.94 -25.50 -3.64
N LEU A 138 11.91 -26.32 -2.57
CA LEU A 138 11.08 -26.07 -1.38
C LEU A 138 11.48 -24.80 -0.61
N VAL A 139 12.77 -24.45 -0.61
CA VAL A 139 13.27 -23.21 0.01
C VAL A 139 12.70 -21.98 -0.69
N GLY A 140 12.44 -22.04 -1.99
CA GLY A 140 12.09 -20.89 -2.82
C GLY A 140 13.25 -19.87 -2.88
N SER A 141 13.66 -19.50 -4.09
CA SER A 141 14.73 -18.51 -4.29
C SER A 141 14.19 -17.27 -5.02
N GLU A 142 14.92 -16.15 -4.96
CA GLU A 142 14.59 -14.96 -5.77
C GLU A 142 14.54 -15.29 -7.28
N TYR A 143 15.26 -16.33 -7.71
CA TYR A 143 15.29 -16.84 -9.09
C TYR A 143 14.31 -18.00 -9.34
N MET A 144 13.55 -18.42 -8.32
CA MET A 144 12.50 -19.44 -8.42
C MET A 144 11.38 -19.09 -7.41
N PRO A 145 10.61 -18.02 -7.68
CA PRO A 145 9.49 -17.64 -6.85
C PRO A 145 8.40 -18.72 -6.92
N LEU A 146 7.77 -19.01 -5.78
CA LEU A 146 6.48 -19.70 -5.78
C LEU A 146 5.42 -18.68 -6.18
N ILE A 147 4.83 -18.88 -7.37
CA ILE A 147 3.74 -18.06 -7.89
C ILE A 147 2.45 -18.88 -7.71
N SER A 148 1.42 -18.25 -7.16
CA SER A 148 0.08 -18.84 -7.09
C SER A 148 -0.62 -18.59 -8.42
N ASP A 149 -1.06 -19.65 -9.10
CA ASP A 149 -1.86 -19.58 -10.34
C ASP A 149 -3.38 -19.52 -10.07
N HIS A 150 -3.79 -19.31 -8.82
CA HIS A 150 -5.20 -19.15 -8.48
C HIS A 150 -5.73 -17.82 -9.03
N ASP A 151 -6.85 -17.89 -9.76
CA ASP A 151 -7.59 -16.71 -10.18
C ASP A 151 -8.19 -15.99 -8.96
N ASP A 152 -8.00 -14.68 -8.89
CA ASP A 152 -8.64 -13.84 -7.88
C ASP A 152 -10.13 -13.68 -8.20
N GLU A 153 -10.98 -13.91 -7.20
CA GLU A 153 -12.44 -13.71 -7.31
C GLU A 153 -12.93 -12.69 -6.28
N ILE A 154 -13.70 -11.70 -6.72
CA ILE A 154 -14.40 -10.79 -5.83
C ILE A 154 -15.58 -11.54 -5.21
N ARG A 155 -15.46 -11.90 -3.93
CA ARG A 155 -16.54 -12.58 -3.19
C ARG A 155 -17.63 -11.63 -2.70
N GLU A 156 -17.23 -10.47 -2.20
CA GLU A 156 -18.15 -9.52 -1.59
C GLU A 156 -17.63 -8.08 -1.71
N ARG A 157 -18.56 -7.13 -1.82
CA ARG A 157 -18.28 -5.70 -1.76
C ARG A 157 -19.15 -5.06 -0.69
N ILE A 158 -18.64 -5.01 0.54
CA ILE A 158 -19.29 -4.30 1.65
C ILE A 158 -18.78 -2.86 1.67
N GLN A 159 -19.70 -1.92 1.84
CA GLN A 159 -19.36 -0.54 2.19
C GLN A 159 -19.69 -0.33 3.67
N SER A 160 -18.66 -0.15 4.50
CA SER A 160 -18.81 0.16 5.93
C SER A 160 -18.56 1.65 6.20
N TYR A 161 -19.02 2.10 7.36
CA TYR A 161 -18.97 3.48 7.84
C TYR A 161 -18.15 3.58 9.14
N GLY A 162 -16.95 2.99 9.13
CA GLY A 162 -16.09 2.90 10.31
C GLY A 162 -16.48 1.72 11.19
N VAL A 163 -17.03 1.99 12.37
CA VAL A 163 -17.48 0.95 13.33
C VAL A 163 -18.84 0.37 12.93
N HIS A 164 -19.59 1.04 12.06
CA HIS A 164 -20.93 0.64 11.64
C HIS A 164 -20.91 0.01 10.25
N ASP A 165 -21.44 -1.19 10.12
CA ASP A 165 -21.57 -1.89 8.83
C ASP A 165 -22.81 -1.43 8.05
N LYS A 166 -23.88 -1.04 8.75
CA LYS A 166 -25.13 -0.60 8.13
C LYS A 166 -25.25 0.92 8.09
N PRO A 167 -25.79 1.49 6.98
CA PRO A 167 -26.01 2.92 6.88
C PRO A 167 -27.03 3.44 7.90
N GLU A 168 -28.04 2.64 8.26
CA GLU A 168 -29.05 3.02 9.26
C GLU A 168 -28.39 3.25 10.63
N ASP A 169 -27.60 2.28 11.10
CA ASP A 169 -26.92 2.34 12.40
C ASP A 169 -25.98 3.56 12.47
N TYR A 170 -25.28 3.87 11.37
CA TYR A 170 -24.41 5.04 11.27
C TYR A 170 -25.17 6.37 11.31
N LEU A 171 -26.32 6.46 10.63
CA LEU A 171 -27.14 7.67 10.64
C LEU A 171 -27.83 7.87 11.98
N ASP A 172 -28.23 6.79 12.66
CA ASP A 172 -28.79 6.85 14.00
C ASP A 172 -27.73 7.28 15.03
N SER A 173 -26.52 6.75 14.95
CA SER A 173 -25.41 7.19 15.79
C SER A 173 -25.06 8.67 15.57
N PHE A 174 -25.10 9.13 14.31
CA PHE A 174 -24.95 10.55 13.99
C PHE A 174 -26.07 11.39 14.62
N ASN A 175 -27.32 10.95 14.54
CA ASN A 175 -28.46 11.67 15.13
C ASN A 175 -28.31 11.81 16.65
N GLU A 176 -27.89 10.75 17.34
CA GLU A 176 -27.62 10.78 18.77
C GLU A 176 -26.45 11.71 19.10
N PHE A 177 -25.36 11.63 18.34
CA PHE A 177 -24.20 12.48 18.51
C PHE A 177 -24.57 13.97 18.40
N ILE A 178 -25.32 14.36 17.37
CA ILE A 178 -25.76 15.75 17.19
C ILE A 178 -26.62 16.22 18.37
N LYS A 179 -27.57 15.40 18.84
CA LYS A 179 -28.42 15.74 19.99
C LYS A 179 -27.63 15.94 21.28
N GLN A 180 -26.60 15.12 21.51
CA GLN A 180 -25.73 15.23 22.69
C GLN A 180 -24.80 16.45 22.61
N GLN A 181 -24.24 16.73 21.43
CA GLN A 181 -23.27 17.81 21.23
C GLN A 181 -23.90 19.19 21.08
N LEU A 182 -25.20 19.29 20.86
CA LEU A 182 -25.92 20.55 20.67
C LEU A 182 -25.75 21.52 21.84
N ASN A 183 -25.67 21.00 23.07
CA ASN A 183 -25.46 21.81 24.27
C ASN A 183 -23.98 22.10 24.59
N GLN A 184 -23.05 21.40 23.93
CA GLN A 184 -21.61 21.45 24.21
C GLN A 184 -20.86 22.33 23.21
N SER A 185 -21.30 22.36 21.96
CA SER A 185 -20.68 23.16 20.90
C SER A 185 -21.54 24.37 20.53
N ALA A 186 -21.00 25.57 20.78
CA ALA A 186 -21.62 26.82 20.36
C ALA A 186 -21.79 26.88 18.83
N ALA A 187 -20.81 26.38 18.08
CA ALA A 187 -20.86 26.35 16.62
C ALA A 187 -21.99 25.44 16.10
N LEU A 188 -22.20 24.24 16.68
CA LEU A 188 -23.35 23.39 16.33
C LEU A 188 -24.68 24.05 16.67
N ALA A 189 -24.77 24.73 17.83
CA ALA A 189 -25.98 25.46 18.20
C ALA A 189 -26.32 26.57 17.20
N VAL A 190 -25.30 27.26 16.64
CA VAL A 190 -25.49 28.25 15.57
C VAL A 190 -25.98 27.58 14.29
N VAL A 191 -25.39 26.46 13.86
CA VAL A 191 -25.85 25.70 12.67
C VAL A 191 -27.34 25.32 12.78
N VAL A 192 -27.79 24.91 13.96
CA VAL A 192 -29.17 24.48 14.18
C VAL A 192 -30.14 25.66 14.31
N ASN A 193 -29.80 26.70 15.06
CA ASN A 193 -30.76 27.75 15.41
C ASN A 193 -30.63 29.02 14.56
N LYS A 194 -29.42 29.32 14.09
CA LYS A 194 -29.08 30.56 13.36
C LYS A 194 -28.08 30.27 12.22
N PRO A 195 -28.40 29.36 11.27
CA PRO A 195 -27.48 28.97 10.20
C PRO A 195 -27.03 30.14 9.31
N ARG A 196 -27.83 31.21 9.23
CA ARG A 196 -27.50 32.45 8.51
C ARG A 196 -26.37 33.27 9.17
N ASP A 197 -26.19 33.12 10.48
CA ASP A 197 -25.16 33.84 11.25
C ASP A 197 -23.87 33.01 11.35
N LEU A 198 -23.81 31.86 10.67
CA LEU A 198 -22.69 30.93 10.74
C LEU A 198 -21.45 31.51 10.05
N THR A 199 -20.36 31.62 10.80
CA THR A 199 -19.08 32.08 10.26
C THR A 199 -18.29 30.93 9.64
N ARG A 200 -17.35 31.26 8.74
CA ARG A 200 -16.44 30.28 8.10
C ARG A 200 -15.66 29.49 9.14
N GLU A 201 -15.20 30.18 10.18
CA GLU A 201 -14.47 29.58 11.29
C GLU A 201 -15.33 28.57 12.05
N GLN A 202 -16.59 28.93 12.36
CA GLN A 202 -17.54 28.04 13.01
C GLN A 202 -17.88 26.82 12.14
N LEU A 203 -18.10 27.00 10.84
CA LEU A 203 -18.34 25.86 9.94
C LEU A 203 -17.12 24.93 9.87
N ARG A 204 -15.91 25.49 9.85
CA ARG A 204 -14.68 24.70 9.87
C ARG A 204 -14.53 23.92 11.17
N GLU A 205 -14.82 24.55 12.31
CA GLU A 205 -14.83 23.91 13.62
C GLU A 205 -15.84 22.74 13.66
N VAL A 206 -17.05 22.96 13.15
CA VAL A 206 -18.09 21.92 13.06
C VAL A 206 -17.65 20.77 12.16
N LYS A 207 -17.10 21.05 10.98
CA LYS A 207 -16.59 20.00 10.08
C LYS A 207 -15.50 19.18 10.76
N LEU A 208 -14.55 19.84 11.43
CA LEU A 208 -13.47 19.16 12.15
C LEU A 208 -14.00 18.29 13.30
N LEU A 209 -14.95 18.81 14.08
CA LEU A 209 -15.60 18.07 15.16
C LEU A 209 -16.28 16.81 14.61
N LEU A 210 -17.03 16.92 13.52
CA LEU A 210 -17.69 15.79 12.88
C LEU A 210 -16.69 14.78 12.31
N ASP A 211 -15.67 15.23 11.60
CA ASP A 211 -14.63 14.38 11.00
C ASP A 211 -13.87 13.59 12.09
N ASN A 212 -13.53 14.23 13.21
CA ASN A 212 -12.87 13.58 14.35
C ASN A 212 -13.71 12.44 14.95
N HIS A 213 -15.03 12.52 14.85
CA HIS A 213 -15.97 11.48 15.28
C HIS A 213 -16.42 10.54 14.14
N GLY A 214 -15.81 10.65 12.95
CA GLY A 214 -16.09 9.77 11.81
C GLY A 214 -17.29 10.16 10.96
N TYR A 215 -17.85 11.36 11.18
CA TYR A 215 -19.04 11.92 10.51
C TYR A 215 -18.72 12.86 9.36
N SER A 216 -17.91 12.40 8.40
CA SER A 216 -17.59 13.22 7.24
C SER A 216 -18.78 13.39 6.30
N GLU A 217 -18.87 14.53 5.63
CA GLU A 217 -19.95 14.88 4.70
C GLU A 217 -20.14 13.82 3.60
N ALA A 218 -19.04 13.28 3.07
CA ALA A 218 -19.07 12.21 2.07
C ALA A 218 -19.63 10.88 2.62
N ARG A 219 -19.33 10.53 3.88
CA ARG A 219 -19.89 9.35 4.53
C ARG A 219 -21.38 9.53 4.83
N LEU A 220 -21.78 10.71 5.30
CA LEU A 220 -23.19 11.03 5.51
C LEU A 220 -23.99 10.97 4.21
N GLN A 221 -23.46 11.52 3.11
CA GLN A 221 -24.08 11.42 1.79
C GLN A 221 -24.22 9.98 1.31
N SER A 222 -23.14 9.20 1.38
CA SER A 222 -23.19 7.79 0.96
C SER A 222 -24.10 6.94 1.86
N ALA A 223 -24.17 7.21 3.16
CA ALA A 223 -25.09 6.54 4.07
C ALA A 223 -26.55 6.86 3.76
N VAL A 224 -26.89 8.14 3.57
CA VAL A 224 -28.26 8.54 3.16
C VAL A 224 -28.62 7.95 1.81
N ARG A 225 -27.68 7.93 0.86
CA ARG A 225 -27.90 7.33 -0.45
C ARG A 225 -28.22 5.85 -0.35
N ASN A 226 -27.48 5.09 0.46
CA ASN A 226 -27.69 3.66 0.62
C ASN A 226 -28.97 3.36 1.42
N GLN A 227 -29.32 4.17 2.42
CA GLN A 227 -30.57 4.05 3.18
C GLN A 227 -31.81 4.34 2.33
N THR A 228 -31.76 5.41 1.51
CA THR A 228 -32.95 5.94 0.80
C THR A 228 -33.00 5.57 -0.69
N ASN A 229 -31.94 4.96 -1.21
CA ASN A 229 -31.71 4.72 -2.64
C ASN A 229 -31.77 6.01 -3.48
N LYS A 230 -31.45 7.17 -2.89
CA LYS A 230 -31.46 8.49 -3.55
C LYS A 230 -30.19 9.26 -3.24
N ASP A 231 -29.53 9.78 -4.26
CA ASP A 231 -28.36 10.63 -4.07
C ASP A 231 -28.79 12.06 -3.74
N ILE A 232 -28.63 12.44 -2.48
CA ILE A 232 -28.99 13.76 -1.97
C ILE A 232 -27.72 14.48 -1.55
N ALA A 233 -27.19 15.31 -2.44
CA ALA A 233 -26.02 16.17 -2.19
C ALA A 233 -26.42 17.39 -1.33
N ALA A 234 -26.82 17.14 -0.09
CA ALA A 234 -27.06 18.20 0.89
C ALA A 234 -25.74 18.68 1.51
N SER A 235 -25.72 19.92 1.98
CA SER A 235 -24.59 20.43 2.76
C SER A 235 -24.57 19.85 4.18
N ILE A 236 -23.42 19.90 4.84
CA ILE A 236 -23.28 19.49 6.25
C ILE A 236 -24.31 20.16 7.19
N ILE A 237 -24.67 21.41 6.92
CA ILE A 237 -25.73 22.14 7.65
C ILE A 237 -27.07 21.41 7.51
N GLY A 238 -27.40 20.95 6.30
CA GLY A 238 -28.62 20.18 6.04
C GLY A 238 -28.67 18.86 6.83
N TYR A 239 -27.55 18.12 6.87
CA TYR A 239 -27.48 16.89 7.68
C TYR A 239 -27.66 17.15 9.17
N ILE A 240 -26.97 18.16 9.71
CA ILE A 240 -27.07 18.54 11.13
C ILE A 240 -28.52 18.96 11.47
N ARG A 241 -29.16 19.77 10.62
CA ARG A 241 -30.54 20.23 10.85
C ARG A 241 -31.56 19.10 10.71
N ARG A 242 -31.36 18.13 9.82
CA ARG A 242 -32.16 16.90 9.78
C ARG A 242 -32.04 16.14 11.10
N ALA A 243 -30.81 15.93 11.58
CA ALA A 243 -30.54 15.20 12.82
C ALA A 243 -31.12 15.89 14.07
N ALA A 244 -31.00 17.22 14.14
CA ALA A 244 -31.45 18.02 15.29
C ALA A 244 -32.95 18.34 15.27
N LEU A 245 -33.50 18.71 14.11
CA LEU A 245 -34.85 19.31 13.98
C LEU A 245 -35.81 18.49 13.11
N GLY A 246 -35.37 17.37 12.55
CA GLY A 246 -36.15 16.58 11.60
C GLY A 246 -36.45 17.33 10.30
N GLU A 247 -35.64 18.32 9.92
CA GLU A 247 -35.82 19.03 8.64
C GLU A 247 -35.62 18.07 7.46
N ALA A 248 -36.44 18.22 6.42
CA ALA A 248 -36.29 17.45 5.20
C ALA A 248 -34.94 17.75 4.55
N LEU A 249 -34.23 16.68 4.14
CA LEU A 249 -32.95 16.82 3.47
C LEU A 249 -33.20 17.22 2.00
N ILE A 250 -32.66 18.37 1.61
CA ILE A 250 -32.78 18.93 0.26
C ILE A 250 -31.35 19.12 -0.29
N PRO A 251 -31.09 18.79 -1.57
CA PRO A 251 -29.81 19.10 -2.20
C PRO A 251 -29.44 20.58 -2.07
N PHE A 252 -28.17 20.87 -1.82
CA PHE A 252 -27.74 22.24 -1.55
C PHE A 252 -27.91 23.15 -2.78
N GLU A 253 -27.64 22.62 -3.98
CA GLU A 253 -27.89 23.33 -5.24
C GLU A 253 -29.36 23.75 -5.38
N GLN A 254 -30.30 22.86 -5.01
CA GLN A 254 -31.73 23.18 -5.04
C GLN A 254 -32.09 24.27 -4.01
N ARG A 255 -31.45 24.26 -2.83
CA ARG A 255 -31.63 25.31 -1.82
C ARG A 255 -31.15 26.66 -2.33
N VAL A 256 -29.99 26.71 -2.99
CA VAL A 256 -29.46 27.92 -3.64
C VAL A 256 -30.40 28.40 -4.75
N ALA A 257 -30.89 27.50 -5.61
CA ALA A 257 -31.81 27.85 -6.69
C ALA A 257 -33.11 28.48 -6.16
N ASN A 258 -33.70 27.89 -5.12
CA ASN A 258 -34.91 28.42 -4.48
C ASN A 258 -34.65 29.81 -3.86
N ALA A 259 -33.50 30.00 -3.22
CA ALA A 259 -33.11 31.29 -2.65
C ALA A 259 -32.94 32.36 -3.73
N MET A 260 -32.30 32.00 -4.84
CA MET A 260 -32.11 32.91 -5.97
C MET A 260 -33.42 33.30 -6.65
N ASP A 261 -34.34 32.36 -6.85
CA ASP A 261 -35.65 32.64 -7.44
C ASP A 261 -36.44 33.65 -6.60
N ARG A 262 -36.39 33.53 -5.27
CA ARG A 262 -37.01 34.49 -4.36
C ARG A 262 -36.42 35.91 -4.53
N ILE A 263 -35.11 36.04 -4.64
CA ILE A 263 -34.48 37.36 -4.81
C ILE A 263 -34.77 37.96 -6.19
N LEU A 264 -34.74 37.13 -7.23
CA LEU A 264 -35.02 37.58 -8.59
C LEU A 264 -36.47 38.06 -8.76
N THR A 265 -37.40 37.59 -7.93
CA THR A 265 -38.81 38.00 -7.94
C THR A 265 -39.13 39.16 -6.99
N GLN A 266 -38.35 39.37 -5.93
CA GLN A 266 -38.59 40.44 -4.94
C GLN A 266 -38.21 41.84 -5.44
N HIS A 267 -37.23 41.95 -6.34
CA HIS A 267 -36.72 43.23 -6.82
C HIS A 267 -36.72 43.32 -8.35
N ASN A 268 -36.84 44.54 -8.88
CA ASN A 268 -36.77 44.81 -10.32
C ASN A 268 -35.30 44.92 -10.78
N TRP A 269 -34.66 43.77 -10.95
CA TRP A 269 -33.27 43.71 -11.40
C TRP A 269 -33.10 44.07 -12.87
N THR A 270 -32.14 44.94 -13.17
CA THR A 270 -31.69 45.19 -14.55
C THR A 270 -31.03 43.94 -15.16
N PRO A 271 -30.97 43.81 -16.50
CA PRO A 271 -30.32 42.68 -17.14
C PRO A 271 -28.86 42.47 -16.71
N ASN A 272 -28.13 43.54 -16.39
CA ASN A 272 -26.75 43.44 -15.89
C ASN A 272 -26.72 42.88 -14.47
N GLN A 273 -27.56 43.39 -13.56
CA GLN A 273 -27.65 42.89 -12.19
C GLN A 273 -28.03 41.40 -12.14
N ARG A 274 -28.98 40.96 -12.97
CA ARG A 274 -29.34 39.54 -13.09
C ARG A 274 -28.16 38.67 -13.47
N LYS A 275 -27.34 39.08 -14.44
CA LYS A 275 -26.12 38.34 -14.81
C LYS A 275 -25.13 38.21 -13.66
N TRP A 276 -24.97 39.27 -12.86
CA TRP A 276 -24.10 39.24 -11.68
C TRP A 276 -24.66 38.30 -10.59
N LEU A 277 -25.96 38.32 -10.35
CA LEU A 277 -26.65 37.41 -9.44
C LEU A 277 -26.55 35.94 -9.89
N GLU A 278 -26.71 35.66 -11.18
CA GLU A 278 -26.51 34.31 -11.75
C GLU A 278 -25.07 33.82 -11.59
N ARG A 279 -24.09 34.72 -11.79
CA ARG A 279 -22.68 34.39 -11.55
C ARG A 279 -22.43 34.09 -10.07
N LEU A 280 -23.01 34.87 -9.16
CA LEU A 280 -22.97 34.62 -7.72
C LEU A 280 -23.53 33.23 -7.43
N ALA A 281 -24.76 32.93 -7.87
CA ALA A 281 -25.45 31.65 -7.66
C ALA A 281 -24.60 30.43 -8.05
N LYS A 282 -23.92 30.47 -9.20
CA LYS A 282 -23.02 29.38 -9.64
C LYS A 282 -21.86 29.15 -8.67
N GLN A 283 -21.36 30.21 -8.02
CA GLN A 283 -20.32 30.07 -7.00
C GLN A 283 -20.90 29.58 -5.68
N LEU A 284 -22.13 29.97 -5.34
CA LEU A 284 -22.79 29.54 -4.10
C LEU A 284 -22.94 28.04 -3.99
N VAL A 285 -23.16 27.32 -5.09
CA VAL A 285 -23.29 25.85 -5.07
C VAL A 285 -22.05 25.16 -4.46
N HIS A 286 -20.88 25.79 -4.58
CA HIS A 286 -19.61 25.24 -4.11
C HIS A 286 -19.23 25.70 -2.69
N GLU A 287 -19.84 26.77 -2.20
CA GLU A 287 -19.44 27.47 -0.98
C GLU A 287 -20.67 27.72 -0.10
N VAL A 288 -20.67 27.10 1.08
CA VAL A 288 -21.85 27.07 1.96
C VAL A 288 -22.07 28.40 2.69
N ILE A 289 -21.02 29.18 2.91
CA ILE A 289 -21.07 30.46 3.63
C ILE A 289 -20.80 31.61 2.69
N ILE A 290 -21.68 32.61 2.75
CA ILE A 290 -21.68 33.77 1.88
C ILE A 290 -21.52 35.03 2.72
N ASP A 291 -20.34 35.63 2.62
CA ASP A 291 -19.99 36.90 3.25
C ASP A 291 -19.37 37.86 2.23
N ARG A 292 -19.24 39.14 2.60
CA ARG A 292 -18.64 40.15 1.70
C ARG A 292 -17.20 39.81 1.33
N GLU A 293 -16.48 39.17 2.24
CA GLU A 293 -15.11 38.69 2.02
C GLU A 293 -15.04 37.61 0.94
N PHE A 294 -16.02 36.71 0.91
CA PHE A 294 -16.22 35.72 -0.15
C PHE A 294 -16.23 36.40 -1.50
N VAL A 295 -17.14 37.37 -1.64
CA VAL A 295 -17.41 38.04 -2.90
C VAL A 295 -16.16 38.79 -3.34
N ASN A 296 -15.47 39.42 -2.39
CA ASN A 296 -14.24 40.12 -2.69
C ASN A 296 -13.14 39.22 -3.24
N HIS A 297 -12.92 38.05 -2.64
CA HIS A 297 -11.94 37.09 -3.15
C HIS A 297 -12.39 36.45 -4.46
N ARG A 298 -13.64 35.97 -4.52
CA ARG A 298 -14.10 35.14 -5.63
C ARG A 298 -14.26 35.91 -6.93
N PHE A 299 -14.58 37.19 -6.83
CA PHE A 299 -14.77 38.11 -7.97
C PHE A 299 -13.62 39.12 -8.08
N ALA A 300 -12.43 38.82 -7.51
CA ALA A 300 -11.29 39.73 -7.53
C ALA A 300 -10.93 40.21 -8.95
N ASP A 301 -10.97 39.31 -9.94
CA ASP A 301 -10.70 39.61 -11.35
C ASP A 301 -11.73 40.59 -11.96
N ASP A 302 -12.94 40.65 -11.40
CA ASP A 302 -13.99 41.55 -11.82
C ASP A 302 -14.12 42.79 -10.90
N GLY A 303 -13.13 43.08 -10.05
CA GLY A 303 -13.14 44.23 -9.13
C GLY A 303 -13.77 43.94 -7.74
N GLY A 304 -13.98 42.67 -7.42
CA GLY A 304 -14.35 42.18 -6.09
C GLY A 304 -15.72 42.63 -5.60
N ALA A 305 -15.86 42.69 -4.28
CA ALA A 305 -17.12 43.08 -3.64
C ALA A 305 -17.48 44.53 -3.96
N ARG A 306 -16.49 45.42 -4.11
CA ARG A 306 -16.72 46.83 -4.44
C ARG A 306 -17.40 47.01 -5.79
N GLN A 307 -16.95 46.29 -6.82
CA GLN A 307 -17.55 46.38 -8.14
C GLN A 307 -18.94 45.74 -8.17
N MET A 308 -19.12 44.59 -7.52
CA MET A 308 -20.43 43.93 -7.43
C MET A 308 -21.44 44.82 -6.69
N ASP A 309 -21.03 45.44 -5.58
CA ASP A 309 -21.85 46.37 -4.79
C ASP A 309 -22.27 47.58 -5.62
N LYS A 310 -21.34 48.16 -6.39
CA LYS A 310 -21.67 49.24 -7.33
C LYS A 310 -22.68 48.83 -8.40
N VAL A 311 -22.57 47.62 -8.95
CA VAL A 311 -23.51 47.09 -9.95
C VAL A 311 -24.89 46.85 -9.35
N LEU A 312 -24.94 46.38 -8.10
CA LEU A 312 -26.17 46.15 -7.35
C LEU A 312 -26.77 47.42 -6.74
N GLY A 313 -26.12 48.59 -6.89
CA GLY A 313 -26.63 49.86 -6.39
C GLY A 313 -26.45 50.05 -4.89
N GLU A 314 -25.30 49.62 -4.34
CA GLU A 314 -24.95 49.69 -2.91
C GLU A 314 -25.84 48.77 -2.03
N GLN A 315 -26.36 47.70 -2.62
CA GLN A 315 -27.26 46.73 -1.98
C GLN A 315 -26.62 45.36 -1.80
N LEU A 316 -25.30 45.20 -1.99
CA LEU A 316 -24.66 43.88 -1.90
C LEU A 316 -24.94 43.22 -0.55
N ASP A 317 -24.74 43.95 0.56
CA ASP A 317 -24.90 43.38 1.90
C ASP A 317 -26.36 42.95 2.14
N THR A 318 -27.33 43.74 1.69
CA THR A 318 -28.77 43.40 1.74
C THR A 318 -29.06 42.14 0.94
N VAL A 319 -28.52 42.02 -0.28
CA VAL A 319 -28.71 40.83 -1.13
C VAL A 319 -28.11 39.59 -0.46
N LEU A 320 -26.93 39.72 0.14
CA LEU A 320 -26.29 38.60 0.84
C LEU A 320 -27.11 38.15 2.07
N GLU A 321 -27.67 39.11 2.82
CA GLU A 321 -28.56 38.83 3.95
C GLU A 321 -29.85 38.14 3.51
N GLU A 322 -30.52 38.67 2.48
CA GLU A 322 -31.73 38.07 1.88
C GLU A 322 -31.46 36.66 1.33
N LEU A 323 -30.29 36.42 0.73
CA LEU A 323 -29.87 35.10 0.26
C LEU A 323 -29.74 34.11 1.41
N ASN A 324 -29.02 34.51 2.46
CA ASN A 324 -28.81 33.66 3.63
C ASN A 324 -30.14 33.34 4.32
N GLU A 325 -31.06 34.31 4.41
CA GLU A 325 -32.42 34.07 4.93
C GLU A 325 -33.24 33.15 4.03
N ALA A 326 -33.17 33.34 2.71
CA ALA A 326 -33.93 32.52 1.77
C ALA A 326 -33.40 31.07 1.69
N MET A 327 -32.09 30.86 1.85
CA MET A 327 -31.51 29.53 1.96
C MET A 327 -31.91 28.84 3.26
N TRP A 328 -31.95 29.57 4.38
CA TRP A 328 -32.26 29.01 5.70
C TRP A 328 -33.41 29.77 6.36
N PRO A 329 -34.65 29.55 5.89
CA PRO A 329 -35.80 30.25 6.44
C PRO A 329 -36.00 29.83 7.91
N ASN A 330 -36.30 30.81 8.76
CA ASN A 330 -36.79 30.52 10.10
C ASN A 330 -38.08 29.71 9.95
N LYS A 331 -38.16 28.53 10.58
CA LYS A 331 -39.42 27.77 10.64
C LYS A 331 -40.50 28.72 11.17
N SER A 332 -41.53 28.96 10.37
CA SER A 332 -42.81 29.42 10.90
C SER A 332 -43.26 28.35 11.89
N ALA A 333 -43.54 28.79 13.12
CA ALA A 333 -43.96 27.94 14.24
C ALA A 333 -45.16 27.06 13.89
#